data_AF-A0A940WTM0-F1
#
_entry.id   AF-A0A940WTM0-F1
#
_cell.length_a   1.000
_cell.length_b   1.000
_cell.length_c   1.000
_cell.angle_alpha   90.00
_cell.angle_beta   90.00
_cell.angle_gamma   90.00
#
_symmetry.space_group_name_H-M   'P 1'
#
loop_
_entity.id
_entity.type
_entity.pdbx_description
1 polymer ?
#
loop_
_entity_poly.entity_id
_entity_poly.type
_entity_poly.pdbx_seq_one_letter_code
_entity_poly.pdbx_strand_id
1 'polypeptide(L)' 'MEVAEIEKELQHLKSRIASLQSYLQQKQKECDHVFKNNQLYEQCIKCNKVSTYF' A
#
# COMPACT_ATOMS: atom_id res chain seq x y z
N MET A 1 13.19 -11.69 -24.24
CA MET A 1 13.63 -11.68 -22.84
C MET A 1 13.93 -13.09 -22.43
N GLU A 2 15.13 -13.31 -21.92
CA GLU A 2 15.53 -14.60 -21.34
C GLU A 2 15.00 -14.76 -19.91
N VAL A 3 14.95 -15.99 -19.41
CA VAL A 3 14.47 -16.29 -18.04
C VAL A 3 15.21 -15.45 -17.00
N ALA A 4 16.53 -15.31 -17.14
CA ALA A 4 17.35 -14.51 -16.23
C ALA A 4 16.99 -13.01 -16.22
N GLU A 5 16.58 -12.46 -17.37
CA GLU A 5 16.15 -11.07 -17.47
C GLU A 5 14.80 -10.86 -16.78
N ILE A 6 13.88 -11.82 -16.94
CA ILE A 6 12.57 -11.83 -16.26
C ILE A 6 12.76 -11.90 -14.75
N GLU A 7 13.65 -12.76 -14.25
CA GLU A 7 13.94 -12.90 -12.82
C GLU A 7 14.52 -11.60 -12.23
N LYS A 8 15.44 -10.95 -12.95
CA LYS A 8 16.02 -9.67 -12.54
C LYS A 8 14.96 -8.56 -12.49
N GLU A 9 14.07 -8.51 -13.47
CA GLU A 9 12.97 -7.55 -13.51
C GLU A 9 11.99 -7.77 -12.36
N LEU A 10 11.64 -9.03 -12.08
CA LEU A 10 10.83 -9.40 -10.92
C LEU A 10 11.47 -8.95 -9.61
N GLN A 11 12.78 -9.14 -9.44
CA GLN A 11 13.48 -8.70 -8.24
C GLN A 11 13.45 -7.17 -8.10
N HIS A 12 13.68 -6.44 -9.20
CA HIS A 12 13.59 -4.98 -9.21
C HIS A 12 12.19 -4.48 -8.85
N LEU A 13 11.15 -5.07 -9.45
CA LEU A 13 9.76 -4.73 -9.17
C LEU A 13 9.39 -5.02 -7.71
N LYS A 14 9.83 -6.14 -7.15
CA LYS A 14 9.62 -6.46 -5.72
C LYS A 14 10.24 -5.41 -4.81
N SER A 15 11.49 -5.01 -5.07
CA SER A 15 12.15 -3.95 -4.29
C SER A 15 11.41 -2.62 -4.40
N ARG A 16 10.96 -2.25 -5.60
CA ARG A 16 10.19 -1.03 -5.82
C ARG A 16 8.83 -1.06 -5.11
N ILE A 17 8.14 -2.19 -5.13
CA ILE A 17 6.89 -2.41 -4.39
C ILE A 17 7.15 -2.21 -2.89
N ALA A 18 8.21 -2.80 -2.33
CA ALA A 18 8.54 -2.65 -0.93
C ALA A 18 8.81 -1.18 -0.53
N SER A 19 9.54 -0.42 -1.36
CA SER A 19 9.77 1.00 -1.12
C SER A 19 8.47 1.81 -1.18
N LEU A 20 7.60 1.55 -2.16
CA LEU A 20 6.31 2.22 -2.30
C LEU A 20 5.36 1.89 -1.15
N GLN A 21 5.37 0.65 -0.65
CA GLN A 21 4.61 0.25 0.54
C GLN A 21 5.07 1.01 1.79
N SER A 22 6.38 1.11 2.02
CA SER A 22 6.92 1.89 3.13
C SER A 22 6.53 3.37 3.05
N TYR A 23 6.61 3.96 1.84
CA TYR A 23 6.20 5.34 1.62
C TYR A 23 4.69 5.55 1.84
N LEU A 24 3.86 4.63 1.35
CA LEU A 24 2.42 4.65 1.58
C LEU A 24 2.11 4.59 3.08
N GLN A 25 2.76 3.71 3.83
CA GLN A 25 2.60 3.63 5.28
C GLN A 25 2.99 4.93 5.98
N GLN A 26 4.08 5.57 5.57
CA GLN A 26 4.48 6.86 6.10
C GLN A 26 3.40 7.93 5.83
N LYS A 27 2.90 8.01 4.59
CA LYS A 27 1.83 8.94 4.23
C LYS A 27 0.52 8.68 4.95
N GLN A 28 0.21 7.42 5.21
CA GLN A 28 -0.93 7.06 6.03
C GLN A 28 -0.72 7.45 7.50
N LYS A 29 0.48 7.35 8.07
CA LYS A 29 0.78 7.82 9.45
C LYS A 29 0.68 9.33 9.60
N GLU A 30 1.10 10.07 8.58
CA GLU A 30 1.03 11.54 8.54
C GLU A 30 -0.39 12.05 8.23
N CYS A 31 -1.32 11.16 7.87
CA CYS A 31 -2.67 11.54 7.48
C CYS A 31 -3.54 11.81 8.72
N ASP A 32 -4.09 13.01 8.78
CA ASP A 32 -5.22 13.32 9.67
C ASP A 32 -6.48 12.59 9.16
N HIS A 33 -6.65 11.35 9.62
CA HIS A 33 -7.63 10.42 9.07
C HIS A 33 -9.07 10.90 9.24
N VAL A 34 -9.81 10.89 8.13
CA VAL A 34 -11.27 11.04 8.14
C VAL A 34 -11.84 9.76 7.55
N PHE A 35 -12.39 8.92 8.40
CA PHE A 35 -12.91 7.63 8.03
C PHE A 35 -14.36 7.73 7.57
N LYS A 36 -14.69 7.01 6.50
CA LYS A 36 -16.06 6.74 6.07
C LYS A 36 -16.39 5.30 6.42
N ASN A 37 -17.46 5.11 7.17
CA ASN A 37 -17.88 3.80 7.64
C ASN A 37 -18.65 3.08 6.54
N ASN A 38 -18.22 1.86 6.24
CA ASN A 38 -19.01 0.86 5.56
C ASN A 38 -19.40 -0.23 6.57
N GLN A 39 -20.35 -1.10 6.21
CA GLN A 39 -20.87 -2.15 7.11
C GLN A 39 -19.81 -3.11 7.68
N LEU A 40 -18.64 -3.23 7.03
CA LEU A 40 -17.60 -4.21 7.39
C LEU A 40 -16.23 -3.59 7.72
N TYR A 41 -16.00 -2.34 7.31
CA TYR A 41 -14.72 -1.66 7.47
C TYR A 41 -14.91 -0.15 7.40
N GLU A 42 -13.94 0.57 7.93
CA GLU A 42 -13.82 2.01 7.72
C GLU A 42 -12.68 2.28 6.74
N GLN A 43 -12.89 3.19 5.80
CA GLN A 43 -11.84 3.62 4.87
C GLN A 43 -11.62 5.11 4.99
N CYS A 44 -10.36 5.52 5.15
CA CYS A 44 -9.98 6.93 5.15
C CYS A 44 -10.23 7.51 3.75
N ILE A 45 -11.08 8.54 3.66
CA ILE A 45 -11.42 9.19 2.39
C ILE A 45 -10.23 9.96 1.77
N LYS A 46 -9.21 10.26 2.58
CA LYS A 46 -8.03 11.04 2.18
C LYS A 46 -6.88 10.16 1.66
N CYS A 47 -6.61 9.03 2.33
CA CYS A 47 -5.43 8.20 2.06
C CYS A 47 -5.73 6.71 1.81
N ASN A 48 -7.01 6.35 1.71
CA ASN A 48 -7.49 4.99 1.46
C ASN A 48 -7.01 3.94 2.48
N LYS A 49 -6.53 4.35 3.65
CA LYS A 49 -6.24 3.43 4.74
C LYS A 49 -7.54 2.74 5.16
N VAL A 50 -7.55 1.42 5.12
CA VAL A 50 -8.66 0.60 5.63
C VAL A 50 -8.36 0.24 7.07
N SER A 51 -9.34 0.46 7.94
CA SER A 51 -9.39 -0.04 9.30
C SER A 51 -10.50 -1.08 9.39
N THR A 52 -10.16 -2.31 9.75
CA THR A 52 -11.13 -3.38 10.00
C THR A 52 -11.44 -3.45 11.49
N TYR A 53 -12.70 -3.70 11.86
CA TYR A 53 -13.14 -3.73 13.27
C TYR A 53 -12.76 -5.02 14.05
N PHE A 54 -11.70 -5.74 13.64
CA PHE A 54 -11.27 -6.99 14.28
C PHE A 54 -9.82 -6.91 14.75
#